data_AF-A0A842MRB3-F1
#
_entry.id   AF-A0A842MRB3-F1
#
_cell.length_a   1.000
_cell.length_b   1.000
_cell.length_c   1.000
_cell.angle_alpha   90.00
_cell.angle_beta   90.00
_cell.angle_gamma   90.00
#
_symmetry.space_group_name_H-M   'P 1'
#
loop_
_entity.id
_entity.type
_entity.pdbx_description
1 polymer ?
#
loop_
_entity_poly.entity_id
_entity_poly.type
_entity_poly.pdbx_seq_one_letter_code
_entity_poly.pdbx_strand_id
1 'polypeptide(L)'
;ENNIRQYESIRKEIHENRIKIRQLKREYERIQNEINLKQSEHDALATEATQLWENLGENSKKIREIEQQLNRNNQRLAYLRSEQAKIKTSIRIKEGRLRDLTSRKEKFEETLTELEKSLSELEKVQKEQKDQLKNIEKLLERKIIQKEAIEREISEAGKIAESAREAVVEFATQKELAETVAAEEKALKSIEELGELGVIQGIYGRLRNLIRIDRRYKKALEAAAGGWLDALIVKDFDTAFTCAETLRRMKLGRIKIIPIEGISANPLKTPKGKNIEGPAFSFVGYAKRYEPAVYFVFGDTLVVPDDKTALALSSEGYRTVTVNGDIYEPGGALEGGYYRASIDFSAIIPSESAIKSLDEAVKALQQHLSKREDDIKNLEDEIDRTRVEIARLSEAIVTIDREIARVKRSIQRTKSNIKRIEANTKKLEKEIEIEKAKIWNCKAEKSVIIKEIKKLQAELADLRKKADPANIQAMEIKREKLAEEIITLRQKLGTIQT
;
A
#
# COMPACT_ATOMS: atom_id res chain seq x y z
N GLU A 1 -138.21 -109.13 29.42
CA GLU A 1 -137.74 -107.76 29.72
C GLU A 1 -136.40 -107.67 30.47
N ASN A 2 -136.01 -108.65 31.29
CA ASN A 2 -134.76 -108.58 32.09
C ASN A 2 -133.45 -108.69 31.26
N ASN A 3 -133.45 -109.38 30.11
CA ASN A 3 -132.27 -109.54 29.25
C ASN A 3 -131.95 -108.31 28.36
N ILE A 4 -132.94 -107.47 28.03
CA ILE A 4 -132.74 -106.30 27.15
C ILE A 4 -132.02 -105.16 27.89
N ARG A 5 -132.36 -104.95 29.18
CA ARG A 5 -131.66 -103.97 30.03
C ARG A 5 -130.20 -104.35 30.32
N GLN A 6 -129.89 -105.64 30.46
CA GLN A 6 -128.49 -106.09 30.57
C GLN A 6 -127.71 -105.88 29.26
N TYR A 7 -128.33 -106.12 28.09
CA TYR A 7 -127.67 -105.93 26.80
C TYR A 7 -127.37 -104.45 26.49
N GLU A 8 -128.27 -103.53 26.82
CA GLU A 8 -128.04 -102.09 26.66
C GLU A 8 -126.99 -101.53 27.63
N SER A 9 -126.96 -102.04 28.87
CA SER A 9 -125.91 -101.72 29.84
C SER A 9 -124.52 -102.13 29.34
N ILE A 10 -124.40 -103.36 28.84
CA ILE A 10 -123.14 -103.89 28.29
C ILE A 10 -122.74 -103.13 27.02
N ARG A 11 -123.69 -102.71 26.17
CA ARG A 11 -123.39 -101.94 24.95
C ARG A 11 -122.88 -100.52 25.25
N LYS A 12 -123.45 -99.86 26.28
CA LYS A 12 -122.94 -98.57 26.78
C LYS A 12 -121.55 -98.74 27.39
N GLU A 13 -121.34 -99.76 28.22
CA GLU A 13 -120.01 -100.07 28.77
C GLU A 13 -118.97 -100.34 27.66
N ILE A 14 -119.32 -101.07 26.60
CA ILE A 14 -118.42 -101.31 25.46
C ILE A 14 -118.10 -100.02 24.69
N HIS A 15 -119.06 -99.12 24.51
CA HIS A 15 -118.84 -97.85 23.82
C HIS A 15 -117.97 -96.89 24.65
N GLU A 16 -118.27 -96.76 25.94
CA GLU A 16 -117.49 -95.98 26.89
C GLU A 16 -116.06 -96.53 27.01
N ASN A 17 -115.90 -97.85 27.09
CA ASN A 17 -114.58 -98.50 27.09
C ASN A 17 -113.82 -98.28 25.78
N ARG A 18 -114.47 -98.27 24.61
CA ARG A 18 -113.81 -97.96 23.32
C ARG A 18 -113.34 -96.51 23.23
N ILE A 19 -114.09 -95.55 23.78
CA ILE A 19 -113.66 -94.15 23.87
C ILE A 19 -112.49 -94.02 24.83
N LYS A 20 -112.57 -94.66 26.01
CA LYS A 20 -111.47 -94.75 26.98
C LYS A 20 -110.20 -95.31 26.35
N ILE A 21 -110.29 -96.42 25.61
CA ILE A 21 -109.15 -97.03 24.90
C ILE A 21 -108.52 -96.08 23.87
N ARG A 22 -109.31 -95.30 23.13
CA ARG A 22 -108.75 -94.31 22.17
C ARG A 22 -108.08 -93.13 22.87
N GLN A 23 -108.67 -92.64 23.96
CA GLN A 23 -108.08 -91.57 24.76
C GLN A 23 -106.76 -92.03 25.37
N LEU A 24 -106.75 -93.22 26.00
CA LEU A 24 -105.55 -93.85 26.55
C LEU A 24 -104.48 -94.11 25.48
N LYS A 25 -104.86 -94.52 24.25
CA LYS A 25 -103.89 -94.66 23.14
C LYS A 25 -103.24 -93.35 22.72
N ARG A 26 -103.99 -92.24 22.63
CA ARG A 26 -103.43 -90.93 22.28
C ARG A 26 -102.54 -90.38 23.39
N GLU A 27 -102.94 -90.57 24.64
CA GLU A 27 -102.10 -90.21 25.79
C GLU A 27 -100.83 -91.06 25.83
N TYR A 28 -100.92 -92.36 25.51
CA TYR A 28 -99.79 -93.26 25.38
C TYR A 28 -98.80 -92.77 24.31
N GLU A 29 -99.26 -92.51 23.09
CA GLU A 29 -98.39 -92.03 21.99
C GLU A 29 -97.74 -90.68 22.32
N ARG A 30 -98.48 -89.76 22.95
CA ARG A 30 -97.95 -88.46 23.36
C ARG A 30 -96.87 -88.62 24.43
N ILE A 31 -97.14 -89.36 25.50
CA ILE A 31 -96.17 -89.58 26.59
C ILE A 31 -94.96 -90.36 26.05
N GLN A 32 -95.14 -91.31 25.13
CA GLN A 32 -94.03 -92.04 24.50
C GLN A 32 -93.12 -91.13 23.67
N ASN A 33 -93.68 -90.17 22.92
CA ASN A 33 -92.88 -89.20 22.17
C ASN A 33 -92.15 -88.22 23.10
N GLU A 34 -92.79 -87.76 24.18
CA GLU A 34 -92.14 -86.93 25.20
C GLU A 34 -90.98 -87.69 25.88
N ILE A 35 -91.15 -88.99 26.18
CA ILE A 35 -90.08 -89.86 26.70
C ILE A 35 -88.93 -89.97 25.70
N ASN A 36 -89.21 -90.22 24.42
CA ASN A 36 -88.16 -90.40 23.41
C ASN A 36 -87.35 -89.12 23.20
N LEU A 37 -87.99 -87.96 23.19
CA LEU A 37 -87.31 -86.67 23.04
C LEU A 37 -86.42 -86.36 24.26
N LYS A 38 -86.95 -86.54 25.47
CA LYS A 38 -86.16 -86.36 26.71
C LYS A 38 -85.06 -87.40 26.85
N GLN A 39 -85.27 -88.63 26.38
CA GLN A 39 -84.25 -89.68 26.36
C GLN A 39 -83.11 -89.30 25.41
N SER A 40 -83.42 -88.78 24.21
CA SER A 40 -82.42 -88.26 23.28
C SER A 40 -81.61 -87.10 23.88
N GLU A 41 -82.26 -86.16 24.58
CA GLU A 41 -81.59 -85.06 25.27
C GLU A 41 -80.72 -85.55 26.45
N HIS A 42 -81.22 -86.51 27.23
CA HIS A 42 -80.49 -87.14 28.32
C HIS A 42 -79.22 -87.86 27.80
N ASP A 43 -79.35 -88.64 26.73
CA ASP A 43 -78.24 -89.43 26.17
C ASP A 43 -77.20 -88.51 25.47
N ALA A 44 -77.64 -87.42 24.85
CA ALA A 44 -76.76 -86.36 24.35
C ALA A 44 -75.98 -85.69 25.51
N LEU A 45 -76.65 -85.31 26.59
CA LEU A 45 -75.99 -84.73 27.77
C LEU A 45 -75.07 -85.74 28.48
N ALA A 46 -75.41 -87.02 28.50
CA ALA A 46 -74.59 -88.07 29.08
C ALA A 46 -73.29 -88.29 28.27
N THR A 47 -73.39 -88.33 26.94
CA THR A 47 -72.22 -88.44 26.06
C THR A 47 -71.34 -87.20 26.11
N GLU A 48 -71.93 -86.00 26.18
CA GLU A 48 -71.17 -84.76 26.32
C GLU A 48 -70.47 -84.65 27.69
N ALA A 49 -71.15 -84.98 28.79
CA ALA A 49 -70.57 -84.95 30.13
C ALA A 49 -69.44 -85.98 30.31
N THR A 50 -69.60 -87.20 29.77
CA THR A 50 -68.55 -88.25 29.82
C THR A 50 -67.32 -87.85 29.01
N GLN A 51 -67.51 -87.29 27.80
CA GLN A 51 -66.40 -86.76 27.00
C GLN A 51 -65.68 -85.60 27.70
N LEU A 52 -66.40 -84.72 28.40
CA LEU A 52 -65.77 -83.63 29.15
C LEU A 52 -64.96 -84.14 30.36
N TRP A 53 -65.45 -85.17 31.06
CA TRP A 53 -64.73 -85.81 32.16
C TRP A 53 -63.47 -86.55 31.69
N GLU A 54 -63.55 -87.34 30.61
CA GLU A 54 -62.39 -88.02 30.03
C GLU A 54 -61.32 -87.01 29.58
N ASN A 55 -61.76 -85.93 28.94
CA ASN A 55 -60.86 -84.88 28.46
C ASN A 55 -60.45 -83.89 29.56
N LEU A 56 -60.96 -83.98 30.79
CA LEU A 56 -60.67 -83.03 31.87
C LEU A 56 -59.18 -83.00 32.22
N GLY A 57 -58.56 -84.18 32.29
CA GLY A 57 -57.12 -84.31 32.57
C GLY A 57 -56.25 -83.73 31.46
N GLU A 58 -56.62 -83.96 30.20
CA GLU A 58 -55.93 -83.38 29.04
C GLU A 58 -56.13 -81.87 28.92
N ASN A 59 -57.35 -81.39 29.13
CA ASN A 59 -57.69 -79.97 29.12
C ASN A 59 -56.96 -79.24 30.25
N SER A 60 -56.85 -79.84 31.44
CA SER A 60 -56.07 -79.28 32.56
C SER A 60 -54.56 -79.19 32.24
N LYS A 61 -54.00 -80.19 31.55
CA LYS A 61 -52.61 -80.15 31.07
C LYS A 61 -52.42 -79.04 30.02
N LYS A 62 -53.29 -78.97 29.02
CA LYS A 62 -53.29 -77.92 27.97
C LYS A 62 -53.44 -76.52 28.57
N ILE A 63 -54.29 -76.35 29.58
CA ILE A 63 -54.44 -75.09 30.34
C ILE A 63 -53.10 -74.69 30.97
N ARG A 64 -52.43 -75.60 31.68
CA ARG A 64 -51.13 -75.32 32.32
C ARG A 64 -50.04 -74.98 31.28
N GLU A 65 -50.02 -75.68 30.14
CA GLU A 65 -49.10 -75.40 29.04
C GLU A 65 -49.33 -74.02 28.42
N ILE A 66 -50.59 -73.67 28.15
CA ILE A 66 -50.98 -72.35 27.63
C ILE A 66 -50.64 -71.25 28.64
N GLU A 67 -50.88 -71.47 29.93
CA GLU A 67 -50.49 -70.52 31.00
C GLU A 67 -48.98 -70.31 31.07
N GLN A 68 -48.19 -71.37 30.90
CA GLN A 68 -46.73 -71.27 30.81
C GLN A 68 -46.28 -70.49 29.56
N GLN A 69 -46.89 -70.77 28.40
CA GLN A 69 -46.62 -70.02 27.17
C GLN A 69 -47.01 -68.55 27.30
N LEU A 70 -48.16 -68.25 27.90
CA LEU A 70 -48.60 -66.88 28.20
C LEU A 70 -47.60 -66.17 29.13
N ASN A 71 -47.10 -66.85 30.17
CA ASN A 71 -46.10 -66.27 31.06
C ASN A 71 -44.80 -65.95 30.31
N ARG A 72 -44.29 -66.87 29.49
CA ARG A 72 -43.09 -66.66 28.64
C ARG A 72 -43.30 -65.49 27.67
N ASN A 73 -44.45 -65.42 27.00
CA ASN A 73 -44.78 -64.35 26.08
C ASN A 73 -44.92 -63.00 26.79
N ASN A 74 -45.51 -62.97 27.99
CA ASN A 74 -45.60 -61.77 28.82
C ASN A 74 -44.22 -61.29 29.31
N GLN A 75 -43.33 -62.21 29.72
CA GLN A 75 -41.94 -61.89 30.08
C GLN A 75 -41.17 -61.33 28.88
N ARG A 76 -41.29 -61.96 27.69
CA ARG A 76 -40.68 -61.46 26.46
C ARG A 76 -41.23 -60.08 26.09
N LEU A 77 -42.53 -59.87 26.23
CA LEU A 77 -43.17 -58.57 25.99
C LEU A 77 -42.65 -57.49 26.95
N ALA A 78 -42.46 -57.81 28.23
CA ALA A 78 -41.88 -56.89 29.21
C ALA A 78 -40.42 -56.55 28.86
N TYR A 79 -39.63 -57.55 28.47
CA TYR A 79 -38.26 -57.36 27.99
C TYR A 79 -38.21 -56.43 26.78
N LEU A 80 -39.01 -56.69 25.74
CA LEU A 80 -39.07 -55.86 24.53
C LEU A 80 -39.53 -54.43 24.83
N ARG A 81 -40.44 -54.24 25.79
CA ARG A 81 -40.85 -52.89 26.26
C ARG A 81 -39.69 -52.15 26.91
N SER A 82 -38.91 -52.84 27.76
CA SER A 82 -37.72 -52.26 28.41
C SER A 82 -36.65 -51.89 27.37
N GLU A 83 -36.31 -52.80 26.46
CA GLU A 83 -35.36 -52.54 25.38
C GLU A 83 -35.81 -51.38 24.49
N GLN A 84 -37.09 -51.34 24.11
CA GLN A 84 -37.62 -50.23 23.33
C GLN A 84 -37.51 -48.89 24.09
N ALA A 85 -37.75 -48.88 25.40
CA ALA A 85 -37.59 -47.66 26.21
C ALA A 85 -36.12 -47.19 26.25
N LYS A 86 -35.16 -48.11 26.44
CA LYS A 86 -33.73 -47.80 26.41
C LYS A 86 -33.30 -47.21 25.07
N ILE A 87 -33.68 -47.85 23.96
CA ILE A 87 -33.32 -47.38 22.60
C ILE A 87 -33.97 -46.02 22.33
N LYS A 88 -35.23 -45.80 22.71
CA LYS A 88 -35.88 -44.48 22.59
C LYS A 88 -35.14 -43.38 23.34
N THR A 89 -34.68 -43.66 24.56
CA THR A 89 -33.90 -42.70 25.34
C THR A 89 -32.55 -42.42 24.67
N SER A 90 -31.87 -43.44 24.16
CA SER A 90 -30.62 -43.29 23.38
C SER A 90 -30.82 -42.40 22.15
N ILE A 91 -31.85 -42.68 21.33
CA ILE A 91 -32.22 -41.85 20.18
C ILE A 91 -32.47 -40.41 20.60
N ARG A 92 -33.25 -40.17 21.66
CA ARG A 92 -33.56 -38.81 22.13
C ARG A 92 -32.30 -38.03 22.52
N ILE A 93 -31.34 -38.68 23.20
CA ILE A 93 -30.06 -38.07 23.57
C ILE A 93 -29.24 -37.73 22.31
N LYS A 94 -29.17 -38.67 21.36
CA LYS A 94 -28.45 -38.47 20.09
C LYS A 94 -29.09 -37.38 19.23
N GLU A 95 -30.41 -37.33 19.14
CA GLU A 95 -31.15 -36.27 18.43
C GLU A 95 -30.95 -34.89 19.11
N GLY A 96 -30.84 -34.84 20.43
CA GLY A 96 -30.41 -33.64 21.16
C GLY A 96 -29.03 -33.17 20.73
N ARG A 97 -28.03 -34.07 20.79
CA ARG A 97 -26.66 -33.78 20.38
C ARG A 97 -26.55 -33.40 18.90
N LEU A 98 -27.38 -34.01 18.04
CA LEU A 98 -27.45 -33.67 16.62
C LEU A 98 -27.88 -32.20 16.46
N ARG A 99 -28.96 -31.79 17.12
CA ARG A 99 -29.43 -30.39 17.10
C ARG A 99 -28.37 -29.41 17.58
N ASP A 100 -27.66 -29.73 18.66
CA ASP A 100 -26.59 -28.86 19.18
C ASP A 100 -25.44 -28.72 18.18
N LEU A 101 -25.04 -29.82 17.53
CA LEU A 101 -24.01 -29.81 16.50
C LEU A 101 -24.45 -29.03 15.26
N THR A 102 -25.70 -29.17 14.83
CA THR A 102 -26.25 -28.42 13.69
C THR A 102 -26.29 -26.93 13.98
N SER A 103 -26.78 -26.51 15.15
CA SER A 103 -26.76 -25.09 15.55
C SER A 103 -25.34 -24.54 15.65
N ARG A 104 -24.38 -25.34 16.14
CA ARG A 104 -22.97 -24.93 16.18
C ARG A 104 -22.37 -24.82 14.77
N LYS A 105 -22.80 -25.68 13.83
CA LYS A 105 -22.39 -25.60 12.42
C LYS A 105 -22.87 -24.28 11.81
N GLU A 106 -24.15 -23.95 11.96
CA GLU A 106 -24.75 -22.71 11.46
C GLU A 106 -23.98 -21.48 11.95
N LYS A 107 -23.68 -21.39 13.25
CA LYS A 107 -22.87 -20.29 13.82
C LYS A 107 -21.47 -20.18 13.21
N PHE A 108 -20.83 -21.32 12.92
CA PHE A 108 -19.51 -21.31 12.28
C PHE A 108 -19.61 -20.92 10.80
N GLU A 109 -20.69 -21.28 10.11
CA GLU A 109 -20.95 -20.85 8.73
C GLU A 109 -21.21 -19.34 8.66
N GLU A 110 -21.97 -18.77 9.60
CA GLU A 110 -22.13 -17.32 9.75
C GLU A 110 -20.79 -16.62 10.02
N THR A 111 -20.02 -17.13 10.99
CA THR A 111 -18.67 -16.58 11.26
C THR A 111 -17.76 -16.67 10.03
N LEU A 112 -17.91 -17.73 9.23
CA LEU A 112 -17.12 -17.93 8.02
C LEU A 112 -17.45 -16.88 6.96
N THR A 113 -18.74 -16.60 6.72
CA THR A 113 -19.15 -15.59 5.74
C THR A 113 -18.71 -14.19 6.15
N GLU A 114 -18.77 -13.86 7.44
CA GLU A 114 -18.24 -12.60 8.00
C GLU A 114 -16.74 -12.47 7.78
N LEU A 115 -15.96 -13.52 8.07
CA LEU A 115 -14.52 -13.53 7.86
C LEU A 115 -14.14 -13.42 6.39
N GLU A 116 -14.87 -14.09 5.49
CA GLU A 116 -14.67 -14.00 4.03
C GLU A 116 -14.99 -12.60 3.50
N LYS A 117 -16.03 -11.95 4.03
CA LYS A 117 -16.35 -10.54 3.71
C LYS A 117 -15.24 -9.60 4.19
N SER A 118 -14.81 -9.72 5.45
CA SER A 118 -13.72 -8.94 6.03
C SER A 118 -12.42 -9.13 5.24
N LEU A 119 -12.12 -10.36 4.80
CA LEU A 119 -10.97 -10.62 3.94
C LEU A 119 -11.08 -9.87 2.61
N SER A 120 -12.24 -9.89 1.96
CA SER A 120 -12.44 -9.18 0.70
C SER A 120 -12.26 -7.66 0.85
N GLU A 121 -12.76 -7.09 1.94
CA GLU A 121 -12.59 -5.67 2.26
C GLU A 121 -11.12 -5.32 2.49
N LEU A 122 -10.40 -6.12 3.28
CA LEU A 122 -8.96 -5.93 3.51
C LEU A 122 -8.14 -6.04 2.23
N GLU A 123 -8.45 -6.99 1.34
CA GLU A 123 -7.77 -7.16 0.05
C GLU A 123 -8.02 -5.97 -0.89
N LYS A 124 -9.22 -5.35 -0.85
CA LYS A 124 -9.51 -4.11 -1.58
C LYS A 124 -8.70 -2.93 -1.05
N VAL A 125 -8.73 -2.71 0.26
CA VAL A 125 -7.96 -1.63 0.90
C VAL A 125 -6.47 -1.80 0.63
N GLN A 126 -5.95 -3.02 0.72
CA GLN A 126 -4.55 -3.29 0.37
C GLN A 126 -4.23 -2.88 -1.08
N LYS A 127 -5.09 -3.24 -2.02
CA LYS A 127 -4.89 -2.93 -3.43
C LYS A 127 -4.86 -1.41 -3.65
N GLU A 128 -5.81 -0.69 -3.07
CA GLU A 128 -5.88 0.77 -3.13
C GLU A 128 -4.60 1.42 -2.55
N GLN A 129 -4.11 0.93 -1.41
CA GLN A 129 -2.88 1.40 -0.79
C GLN A 129 -1.64 1.12 -1.65
N LYS A 130 -1.56 -0.06 -2.28
CA LYS A 130 -0.47 -0.41 -3.22
C LYS A 130 -0.50 0.46 -4.48
N ASP A 131 -1.68 0.74 -5.02
CA ASP A 131 -1.84 1.62 -6.18
C ASP A 131 -1.47 3.07 -5.83
N GLN A 132 -1.87 3.55 -4.65
CA GLN A 132 -1.47 4.86 -4.12
C GLN A 132 0.05 4.96 -3.93
N LEU A 133 0.68 3.95 -3.31
CA LEU A 133 2.12 3.88 -3.12
C LEU A 133 2.86 4.01 -4.46
N LYS A 134 2.45 3.23 -5.46
CA LYS A 134 3.05 3.25 -6.81
C LYS A 134 2.91 4.62 -7.48
N ASN A 135 1.79 5.31 -7.28
CA ASN A 135 1.59 6.65 -7.84
C ASN A 135 2.50 7.68 -7.16
N ILE A 136 2.68 7.58 -5.84
CA ILE A 136 3.55 8.47 -5.08
C ILE A 136 5.02 8.21 -5.39
N GLU A 137 5.44 6.96 -5.55
CA GLU A 137 6.80 6.61 -6.00
C GLU A 137 7.13 7.23 -7.36
N LYS A 138 6.20 7.18 -8.33
CA LYS A 138 6.36 7.86 -9.63
C LYS A 138 6.43 9.37 -9.50
N LEU A 139 5.67 9.96 -8.58
CA LEU A 139 5.71 11.40 -8.32
C LEU A 139 7.04 11.80 -7.69
N LEU A 140 7.57 11.00 -6.77
CA LEU A 140 8.90 11.16 -6.19
C LEU A 140 9.98 11.12 -7.27
N GLU A 141 9.96 10.12 -8.14
CA GLU A 141 10.92 9.98 -9.24
C GLU A 141 10.91 11.22 -10.16
N ARG A 142 9.73 11.72 -10.53
CA ARG A 142 9.59 12.96 -11.31
C ARG A 142 10.20 14.17 -10.61
N LYS A 143 9.99 14.31 -9.29
CA LYS A 143 10.55 15.41 -8.50
C LYS A 143 12.07 15.34 -8.40
N ILE A 144 12.63 14.15 -8.25
CA ILE A 144 14.09 13.95 -8.24
C ILE A 144 14.68 14.36 -9.60
N ILE A 145 14.10 13.89 -10.70
CA ILE A 145 14.55 14.27 -12.06
C ILE A 145 14.45 15.78 -12.28
N GLN A 146 13.35 16.41 -11.82
CA GLN A 146 13.16 17.85 -11.91
C GLN A 146 14.22 18.62 -11.11
N LYS A 147 14.53 18.17 -9.88
CA LYS A 147 15.58 18.74 -9.04
C LYS A 147 16.94 18.66 -9.75
N GLU A 148 17.32 17.48 -10.25
CA GLU A 148 18.59 17.27 -10.95
C GLU A 148 18.71 18.09 -12.25
N ALA A 149 17.60 18.38 -12.93
CA ALA A 149 17.59 19.28 -14.07
C ALA A 149 17.88 20.73 -13.67
N ILE A 150 17.21 21.23 -12.62
CA ILE A 150 17.41 22.59 -12.10
C ILE A 150 18.82 22.76 -11.54
N GLU A 151 19.36 21.77 -10.82
CA GLU A 151 20.74 21.79 -10.33
C GLU A 151 21.78 21.93 -11.46
N ARG A 152 21.55 21.25 -12.59
CA ARG A 152 22.40 21.39 -13.78
C ARG A 152 22.29 22.77 -14.39
N GLU A 153 21.07 23.30 -14.55
CA GLU A 153 20.84 24.66 -15.05
C GLU A 153 21.55 25.70 -14.19
N ILE A 154 21.45 25.61 -12.86
CA ILE A 154 22.14 26.51 -11.92
C ILE A 154 23.66 26.40 -12.07
N SER A 155 24.20 25.19 -12.17
CA SER A 155 25.65 24.99 -12.31
C SER A 155 26.20 25.61 -13.60
N GLU A 156 25.51 25.42 -14.73
CA GLU A 156 25.92 25.97 -16.02
C GLU A 156 25.79 27.50 -16.05
N ALA A 157 24.64 28.03 -15.63
CA ALA A 157 24.40 29.46 -15.58
C ALA A 157 25.28 30.17 -14.53
N GLY A 158 25.63 29.49 -13.43
CA GLY A 158 26.58 29.98 -12.43
C GLY A 158 27.99 30.18 -12.98
N LYS A 159 28.48 29.23 -13.80
CA LYS A 159 29.79 29.38 -14.49
C LYS A 159 29.79 30.55 -15.45
N ILE A 160 28.69 30.75 -16.19
CA ILE A 160 28.51 31.88 -17.10
C ILE A 160 28.50 33.20 -16.32
N ALA A 161 27.75 33.26 -15.22
CA ALA A 161 27.68 34.44 -14.37
C ALA A 161 29.05 34.82 -13.79
N GLU A 162 29.83 33.84 -13.33
CA GLU A 162 31.17 34.09 -12.79
C GLU A 162 32.15 34.57 -13.87
N SER A 163 32.18 33.90 -15.03
CA SER A 163 33.02 34.32 -16.16
C SER A 163 32.68 35.74 -16.64
N ALA A 164 31.39 36.07 -16.69
CA ALA A 164 30.93 37.41 -17.08
C ALA A 164 31.29 38.46 -16.01
N ARG A 165 31.24 38.10 -14.72
CA ARG A 165 31.68 38.97 -13.63
C ARG A 165 33.18 39.26 -13.70
N GLU A 166 34.01 38.24 -13.93
CA GLU A 166 35.45 38.40 -14.13
C GLU A 166 35.74 39.35 -15.30
N ALA A 167 35.03 39.20 -16.42
CA ALA A 167 35.15 40.10 -17.57
C ALA A 167 34.74 41.54 -17.24
N VAL A 168 33.66 41.76 -16.46
CA VAL A 168 33.27 43.10 -16.00
C VAL A 168 34.38 43.76 -15.18
N VAL A 169 34.99 43.00 -14.25
CA VAL A 169 36.10 43.50 -13.42
C VAL A 169 37.31 43.83 -14.31
N GLU A 170 37.69 42.94 -15.22
CA GLU A 170 38.80 43.17 -16.14
C GLU A 170 38.57 44.43 -16.98
N PHE A 171 37.42 44.56 -17.64
CA PHE A 171 37.12 45.73 -18.47
C PHE A 171 37.04 47.03 -17.66
N ALA A 172 36.53 47.00 -16.43
CA ALA A 172 36.52 48.16 -15.55
C ALA A 172 37.94 48.61 -15.20
N THR A 173 38.85 47.68 -14.88
CA THR A 173 40.26 48.02 -14.58
C THR A 173 41.02 48.53 -15.80
N GLN A 174 40.81 47.93 -16.97
CA GLN A 174 41.42 48.40 -18.22
C GLN A 174 40.94 49.82 -18.57
N LYS A 175 39.66 50.10 -18.36
CA LYS A 175 39.07 51.43 -18.56
C LYS A 175 39.69 52.46 -17.63
N GLU A 176 39.77 52.17 -16.33
CA GLU A 176 40.37 53.09 -15.34
C GLU A 176 41.81 53.45 -15.73
N LEU A 177 42.61 52.46 -16.12
CA LEU A 177 43.98 52.68 -16.59
C LEU A 177 44.03 53.59 -17.83
N ALA A 178 43.16 53.37 -18.81
CA ALA A 178 43.15 54.22 -20.01
C ALA A 178 42.63 55.63 -19.77
N GLU A 179 41.67 55.82 -18.86
CA GLU A 179 41.22 57.15 -18.47
C GLU A 179 42.36 57.96 -17.84
N THR A 180 43.25 57.34 -17.06
CA THR A 180 44.42 58.03 -16.50
C THR A 180 45.41 58.48 -17.58
N VAL A 181 45.72 57.62 -18.56
CA VAL A 181 46.63 57.95 -19.68
C VAL A 181 46.02 58.99 -20.61
N ALA A 182 44.72 58.88 -20.92
CA ALA A 182 44.00 59.83 -21.75
C ALA A 182 43.89 61.23 -21.11
N ALA A 183 43.83 61.31 -19.78
CA ALA A 183 43.74 62.58 -19.06
C ALA A 183 45.00 63.45 -19.21
N GLU A 184 46.20 62.85 -19.24
CA GLU A 184 47.46 63.57 -19.46
C GLU A 184 47.56 64.14 -20.88
N GLU A 185 47.23 63.34 -21.89
CA GLU A 185 47.22 63.77 -23.29
C GLU A 185 46.15 64.84 -23.56
N LYS A 186 44.98 64.71 -22.93
CA LYS A 186 43.91 65.72 -23.01
C LYS A 186 44.32 67.04 -22.35
N ALA A 187 45.00 66.99 -21.21
CA ALA A 187 45.51 68.18 -20.54
C ALA A 187 46.53 68.95 -21.39
N LEU A 188 47.43 68.23 -22.08
CA LEU A 188 48.38 68.83 -23.03
C LEU A 188 47.65 69.51 -24.20
N LYS A 189 46.74 68.80 -24.88
CA LYS A 189 45.98 69.35 -26.01
C LYS A 189 45.17 70.59 -25.63
N SER A 190 44.48 70.56 -24.49
CA SER A 190 43.67 71.70 -24.06
C SER A 190 44.50 72.97 -23.80
N ILE A 191 45.72 72.85 -23.27
CA ILE A 191 46.60 74.02 -23.11
C ILE A 191 47.16 74.50 -24.45
N GLU A 192 47.48 73.58 -25.37
CA GLU A 192 47.89 73.94 -26.74
C GLU A 192 46.79 74.71 -27.48
N GLU A 193 45.54 74.23 -27.44
CA GLU A 193 44.37 74.90 -28.04
C GLU A 193 44.14 76.30 -27.45
N LEU A 194 44.28 76.45 -26.12
CA LEU A 194 44.19 77.76 -25.47
C LEU A 194 45.32 78.72 -25.89
N GLY A 195 46.49 78.17 -26.23
CA GLY A 195 47.60 78.91 -26.83
C GLY A 195 47.31 79.35 -28.26
N GLU A 196 46.78 78.46 -29.09
CA GLU A 196 46.40 78.75 -30.49
C GLU A 196 45.29 79.79 -30.59
N LEU A 197 44.31 79.74 -29.68
CA LEU A 197 43.24 80.72 -29.56
C LEU A 197 43.70 82.07 -28.99
N GLY A 198 44.97 82.18 -28.58
CA GLY A 198 45.57 83.41 -28.06
C GLY A 198 45.15 83.78 -26.63
N VAL A 199 44.48 82.88 -25.91
CA VAL A 199 44.04 83.08 -24.52
C VAL A 199 45.24 83.07 -23.58
N ILE A 200 46.19 82.17 -23.81
CA ILE A 200 47.48 82.15 -23.13
C ILE A 200 48.56 82.47 -24.16
N GLN A 201 49.08 83.70 -24.12
CA GLN A 201 50.15 84.11 -25.01
C GLN A 201 51.49 83.54 -24.56
N GLY A 202 52.40 83.29 -25.50
CA GLY A 202 53.74 82.79 -25.19
C GLY A 202 53.89 81.27 -25.17
N ILE A 203 52.88 80.51 -25.62
CA ILE A 203 52.98 79.06 -25.85
C ILE A 203 53.56 78.81 -27.25
N TYR A 204 54.59 77.97 -27.34
CA TYR A 204 55.23 77.61 -28.61
C TYR A 204 54.87 76.20 -29.10
N GLY A 205 54.32 75.35 -28.22
CA GLY A 205 53.94 73.97 -28.52
C GLY A 205 54.89 72.93 -27.92
N ARG A 206 54.62 71.65 -28.15
CA ARG A 206 55.46 70.53 -27.63
C ARG A 206 56.86 70.50 -28.23
N LEU A 207 57.84 70.14 -27.42
CA LEU A 207 59.24 70.00 -27.85
C LEU A 207 59.40 69.05 -29.05
N ARG A 208 58.70 67.91 -29.05
CA ARG A 208 58.72 66.90 -30.14
C ARG A 208 58.38 67.49 -31.51
N ASN A 209 57.52 68.49 -31.56
CA ASN A 209 57.09 69.14 -32.81
C ASN A 209 58.05 70.28 -33.22
N LEU A 210 58.89 70.75 -32.31
CA LEU A 210 59.80 71.89 -32.49
C LEU A 210 61.23 71.48 -32.82
N ILE A 211 61.55 70.18 -32.73
CA ILE A 211 62.88 69.63 -33.00
C ILE A 211 62.84 68.56 -34.09
N ARG A 212 63.95 68.38 -34.79
CA ARG A 212 64.15 67.32 -35.77
C ARG A 212 65.30 66.42 -35.35
N ILE A 213 64.99 65.17 -35.03
CA ILE A 213 65.97 64.18 -34.58
C ILE A 213 66.55 63.41 -35.78
N ASP A 214 67.86 63.17 -35.80
CA ASP A 214 68.49 62.26 -36.77
C ASP A 214 67.94 60.83 -36.60
N ARG A 215 67.54 60.21 -37.71
CA ARG A 215 66.99 58.85 -37.74
C ARG A 215 67.93 57.81 -37.12
N ARG A 216 69.25 57.97 -37.28
CA ARG A 216 70.24 57.02 -36.73
C ARG A 216 70.23 57.01 -35.20
N TYR A 217 69.97 58.17 -34.58
CA TYR A 217 70.03 58.36 -33.13
C TYR A 217 68.66 58.49 -32.48
N LYS A 218 67.58 58.19 -33.23
CA LYS A 218 66.21 58.39 -32.76
C LYS A 218 65.93 57.69 -31.43
N LYS A 219 66.30 56.40 -31.30
CA LYS A 219 66.09 55.62 -30.08
C LYS A 219 66.87 56.19 -28.89
N ALA A 220 68.15 56.50 -29.12
CA ALA A 220 69.03 57.10 -28.12
C ALA A 220 68.46 58.43 -27.60
N LEU A 221 67.96 59.28 -28.49
CA LEU A 221 67.41 60.59 -28.11
C LEU A 221 66.02 60.49 -27.49
N GLU A 222 65.17 59.56 -27.94
CA GLU A 222 63.88 59.31 -27.28
C GLU A 222 64.06 58.82 -25.84
N ALA A 223 65.01 57.92 -25.62
CA ALA A 223 65.39 57.46 -24.28
C ALA A 223 66.00 58.59 -23.44
N ALA A 224 67.03 59.27 -23.96
CA ALA A 224 67.73 60.36 -23.26
C ALA A 224 66.78 61.48 -22.79
N ALA A 225 65.75 61.78 -23.59
CA ALA A 225 64.78 62.80 -23.25
C ALA A 225 63.88 62.44 -22.07
N GLY A 226 63.78 61.18 -21.61
CA GLY A 226 63.07 60.82 -20.37
C GLY A 226 61.62 61.34 -20.29
N GLY A 227 60.90 61.34 -21.41
CA GLY A 227 59.53 61.88 -21.50
C GLY A 227 59.43 63.41 -21.49
N TRP A 228 60.53 64.15 -21.70
CA TRP A 228 60.52 65.61 -21.90
C TRP A 228 60.22 66.02 -23.34
N LEU A 229 60.20 65.07 -24.29
CA LEU A 229 59.78 65.35 -25.68
C LEU A 229 58.35 65.90 -25.76
N ASP A 230 57.47 65.46 -24.86
CA ASP A 230 56.07 65.91 -24.83
C ASP A 230 55.87 67.12 -23.87
N ALA A 231 56.97 67.72 -23.38
CA ALA A 231 56.90 68.93 -22.58
C ALA A 231 56.48 70.14 -23.43
N LEU A 232 55.63 70.98 -22.85
CA LEU A 232 55.15 72.21 -23.47
C LEU A 232 56.21 73.30 -23.36
N ILE A 233 56.63 73.84 -24.50
CA ILE A 233 57.60 74.93 -24.55
C ILE A 233 56.87 76.27 -24.48
N VAL A 234 57.28 77.13 -23.54
CA VAL A 234 56.69 78.46 -23.31
C VAL A 234 57.76 79.53 -23.26
N LYS A 235 57.35 80.79 -23.39
CA LYS A 235 58.24 81.97 -23.41
C LYS A 235 59.00 82.16 -22.11
N ASP A 236 58.29 82.36 -21.00
CA ASP A 236 58.83 82.74 -19.69
C ASP A 236 58.13 81.99 -18.54
N PHE A 237 58.62 82.20 -17.32
CA PHE A 237 58.04 81.59 -16.11
C PHE A 237 56.61 82.07 -15.84
N ASP A 238 56.26 83.31 -16.18
CA ASP A 238 54.91 83.84 -15.99
C ASP A 238 53.89 83.07 -16.85
N THR A 239 54.25 82.77 -18.10
CA THR A 239 53.45 81.92 -19.00
C THR A 239 53.34 80.49 -18.45
N ALA A 240 54.43 79.93 -17.91
CA ALA A 240 54.42 78.61 -17.30
C ALA A 240 53.50 78.53 -16.07
N PHE A 241 53.53 79.55 -15.20
CA PHE A 241 52.65 79.65 -14.05
C PHE A 241 51.19 79.79 -14.46
N THR A 242 50.91 80.59 -15.50
CA THR A 242 49.57 80.73 -16.08
C THR A 242 49.04 79.40 -16.59
N CYS A 243 49.85 78.64 -17.35
CA CYS A 243 49.49 77.29 -17.80
C CYS A 243 49.21 76.37 -16.61
N ALA A 244 50.09 76.36 -15.59
CA ALA A 244 49.93 75.53 -14.40
C ALA A 244 48.69 75.90 -13.56
N GLU A 245 48.35 77.18 -13.46
CA GLU A 245 47.14 77.65 -12.78
C GLU A 245 45.90 77.28 -13.58
N THR A 246 45.90 77.43 -14.91
CA THR A 246 44.79 77.01 -15.78
C THR A 246 44.55 75.51 -15.66
N LEU A 247 45.60 74.69 -15.68
CA LEU A 247 45.51 73.24 -15.45
C LEU A 247 44.87 72.92 -14.08
N ARG A 248 45.26 73.65 -13.02
CA ARG A 248 44.65 73.49 -11.67
C ARG A 248 43.19 73.92 -11.64
N ARG A 249 42.85 75.09 -12.21
CA ARG A 249 41.50 75.66 -12.22
C ARG A 249 40.53 74.81 -13.03
N MET A 250 40.97 74.33 -14.18
CA MET A 250 40.19 73.46 -15.07
C MET A 250 40.30 71.97 -14.70
N LYS A 251 41.10 71.63 -13.68
CA LYS A 251 41.40 70.27 -13.22
C LYS A 251 41.88 69.36 -14.37
N LEU A 252 42.67 69.92 -15.27
CA LEU A 252 43.23 69.24 -16.44
C LEU A 252 44.61 68.70 -16.05
N GLY A 253 44.69 67.44 -15.59
CA GLY A 253 45.94 66.66 -15.48
C GLY A 253 47.18 67.35 -14.91
N ARG A 254 48.36 66.78 -15.22
CA ARG A 254 49.68 67.40 -14.99
C ARG A 254 50.48 67.29 -16.27
N ILE A 255 51.22 68.34 -16.60
CA ILE A 255 52.08 68.37 -17.80
C ILE A 255 53.48 68.89 -17.42
N LYS A 256 54.49 68.54 -18.21
CA LYS A 256 55.83 69.14 -18.12
C LYS A 256 55.86 70.43 -18.93
N ILE A 257 56.44 71.49 -18.37
CA ILE A 257 56.52 72.82 -19.02
C ILE A 257 57.96 73.31 -18.96
N ILE A 258 58.47 73.85 -20.07
CA ILE A 258 59.84 74.35 -20.21
C ILE A 258 59.78 75.83 -20.64
N PRO A 259 60.12 76.79 -19.75
CA PRO A 259 60.21 78.20 -20.10
C PRO A 259 61.56 78.56 -20.72
N ILE A 260 61.59 79.07 -21.95
CA ILE A 260 62.84 79.30 -22.71
C ILE A 260 63.68 80.45 -22.11
N GLU A 261 63.06 81.57 -21.75
CA GLU A 261 63.78 82.77 -21.30
C GLU A 261 64.39 82.62 -19.89
N GLY A 262 63.92 81.64 -19.12
CA GLY A 262 64.31 81.41 -17.72
C GLY A 262 65.34 80.29 -17.51
N ILE A 263 65.72 79.55 -18.55
CA ILE A 263 66.61 78.39 -18.43
C ILE A 263 68.04 78.78 -18.84
N SER A 264 68.96 78.65 -17.90
CA SER A 264 70.40 78.68 -18.18
C SER A 264 70.90 77.23 -18.23
N ALA A 265 71.02 76.69 -19.45
CA ALA A 265 71.60 75.37 -19.66
C ALA A 265 72.94 75.54 -20.39
N ASN A 266 74.03 75.30 -19.67
CA ASN A 266 75.36 75.22 -20.28
C ASN A 266 75.60 73.78 -20.75
N PRO A 267 75.88 73.54 -22.04
CA PRO A 267 76.14 72.19 -22.51
C PRO A 267 77.41 71.64 -21.86
N LEU A 268 77.40 70.35 -21.55
CA LEU A 268 78.54 69.67 -20.99
C LEU A 268 79.73 69.69 -21.97
N LYS A 269 80.94 69.95 -21.45
CA LYS A 269 82.16 69.88 -22.25
C LYS A 269 82.45 68.43 -22.60
N THR A 270 82.51 68.13 -23.90
CA THR A 270 82.83 66.80 -24.39
C THR A 270 84.27 66.41 -24.03
N PRO A 271 84.49 65.27 -23.36
CA PRO A 271 85.84 64.80 -23.06
C PRO A 271 86.57 64.40 -24.36
N LYS A 272 87.79 64.92 -24.56
CA LYS A 272 88.62 64.63 -25.74
C LYS A 272 89.32 63.28 -25.61
N GLY A 273 89.36 62.49 -26.70
CA GLY A 273 90.14 61.25 -26.78
C GLY A 273 89.41 59.96 -26.40
N LYS A 274 88.07 59.97 -26.35
CA LYS A 274 87.23 58.80 -26.03
C LYS A 274 86.30 58.43 -27.19
N ASN A 275 85.86 57.18 -27.25
CA ASN A 275 85.00 56.63 -28.30
C ASN A 275 83.54 57.12 -28.18
N ILE A 276 83.31 58.41 -28.37
CA ILE A 276 82.01 59.08 -28.21
C ILE A 276 81.55 59.54 -29.59
N GLU A 277 80.28 59.27 -29.93
CA GLU A 277 79.69 59.76 -31.19
C GLU A 277 79.48 61.28 -31.13
N GLY A 278 79.02 61.79 -29.99
CA GLY A 278 78.91 63.22 -29.72
C GLY A 278 77.96 63.52 -28.56
N PRO A 279 77.78 64.79 -28.18
CA PRO A 279 76.76 65.15 -27.20
C PRO A 279 75.37 65.09 -27.86
N ALA A 280 74.35 64.67 -27.09
CA ALA A 280 73.02 64.35 -27.61
C ALA A 280 72.37 65.52 -28.38
N PHE A 281 72.55 66.75 -27.91
CA PHE A 281 72.02 67.95 -28.59
C PHE A 281 72.57 68.16 -30.01
N SER A 282 73.76 67.63 -30.35
CA SER A 282 74.36 67.78 -31.70
C SER A 282 73.62 66.97 -32.77
N PHE A 283 72.84 65.97 -32.37
CA PHE A 283 72.05 65.13 -33.27
C PHE A 283 70.59 65.58 -33.39
N VAL A 284 70.29 66.78 -32.88
CA VAL A 284 68.97 67.41 -32.89
C VAL A 284 69.04 68.72 -33.68
N GLY A 285 68.23 68.86 -34.73
CA GLY A 285 68.04 70.11 -35.45
C GLY A 285 66.94 70.95 -34.80
N TYR A 286 67.24 72.20 -34.46
CA TYR A 286 66.30 73.13 -33.82
C TYR A 286 66.56 74.57 -34.26
N ALA A 287 65.55 75.43 -34.13
CA ALA A 287 65.73 76.87 -34.31
C ALA A 287 66.44 77.48 -33.10
N LYS A 288 67.33 78.45 -33.31
CA LYS A 288 68.17 79.08 -32.25
C LYS A 288 67.37 79.54 -31.02
N ARG A 289 66.13 79.98 -31.21
CA ARG A 289 65.23 80.38 -30.11
C ARG A 289 64.91 79.25 -29.13
N TYR A 290 64.96 77.99 -29.55
CA TYR A 290 64.67 76.81 -28.72
C TYR A 290 65.92 76.16 -28.12
N GLU A 291 67.10 76.72 -28.37
CA GLU A 291 68.38 76.22 -27.88
C GLU A 291 68.39 75.97 -26.36
N PRO A 292 67.85 76.85 -25.50
CA PRO A 292 67.79 76.60 -24.06
C PRO A 292 67.00 75.34 -23.68
N ALA A 293 65.89 75.07 -24.37
CA ALA A 293 65.05 73.89 -24.13
C ALA A 293 65.75 72.60 -24.58
N VAL A 294 66.47 72.64 -25.71
CA VAL A 294 67.23 71.49 -26.20
C VAL A 294 68.42 71.18 -25.29
N TYR A 295 69.14 72.20 -24.82
CA TYR A 295 70.24 72.00 -23.87
C TYR A 295 69.74 71.54 -22.49
N PHE A 296 68.57 71.95 -22.06
CA PHE A 296 67.97 71.41 -20.84
C PHE A 296 67.69 69.91 -20.94
N VAL A 297 67.13 69.45 -22.07
CA VAL A 297 66.73 68.05 -22.24
C VAL A 297 67.88 67.14 -22.65
N PHE A 298 68.85 67.64 -23.41
CA PHE A 298 69.91 66.83 -24.03
C PHE A 298 71.34 67.30 -23.73
N GLY A 299 71.52 68.43 -23.03
CA GLY A 299 72.83 69.09 -22.87
C GLY A 299 73.79 68.39 -21.92
N ASP A 300 73.28 67.53 -21.05
CA ASP A 300 74.02 66.75 -20.06
C ASP A 300 74.38 65.33 -20.54
N THR A 301 73.86 64.92 -21.71
CA THR A 301 73.88 63.53 -22.16
C THR A 301 74.81 63.33 -23.36
N LEU A 302 75.65 62.29 -23.30
CA LEU A 302 76.56 61.89 -24.38
C LEU A 302 76.05 60.64 -25.10
N VAL A 303 76.07 60.64 -26.42
CA VAL A 303 75.74 59.47 -27.25
C VAL A 303 77.01 58.64 -27.47
N VAL A 304 76.92 57.36 -27.17
CA VAL A 304 78.03 56.41 -27.28
C VAL A 304 77.64 55.19 -28.13
N PRO A 305 78.59 54.54 -28.80
CA PRO A 305 78.29 53.43 -29.70
C PRO A 305 77.98 52.12 -28.97
N ASP A 306 78.53 51.91 -27.78
CA ASP A 306 78.48 50.63 -27.06
C ASP A 306 78.35 50.78 -25.53
N ASP A 307 77.80 49.76 -24.88
CA ASP A 307 77.54 49.70 -23.43
C ASP A 307 78.79 49.79 -22.56
N LYS A 308 79.93 49.23 -23.01
CA LYS A 308 81.17 49.27 -22.23
C LYS A 308 81.69 50.70 -22.13
N THR A 309 81.63 51.43 -23.24
CA THR A 309 81.97 52.85 -23.28
C THR A 309 80.98 53.68 -22.47
N ALA A 310 79.68 53.35 -22.52
CA ALA A 310 78.63 54.00 -21.72
C ALA A 310 78.90 53.90 -20.22
N LEU A 311 79.13 52.68 -19.71
CA LEU A 311 79.39 52.42 -18.30
C LEU A 311 80.69 53.09 -17.81
N ALA A 312 81.75 53.05 -18.62
CA ALA A 312 83.03 53.68 -18.28
C ALA A 312 82.89 55.19 -18.10
N LEU A 313 82.18 55.86 -19.01
CA LEU A 313 81.92 57.30 -18.94
C LEU A 313 80.93 57.68 -17.84
N SER A 314 79.92 56.85 -17.62
CA SER A 314 78.98 57.00 -16.50
C SER A 314 79.66 56.91 -15.13
N SER A 315 80.66 56.02 -14.99
CA SER A 315 81.48 55.91 -13.78
C SER A 315 82.36 57.14 -13.54
N GLU A 316 82.68 57.90 -14.59
CA GLU A 316 83.40 59.18 -14.51
C GLU A 316 82.47 60.39 -14.29
N GLY A 317 81.17 60.15 -14.14
CA GLY A 317 80.18 61.19 -13.82
C GLY A 317 79.45 61.78 -15.03
N TYR A 318 79.56 61.18 -16.22
CA TYR A 318 78.83 61.63 -17.41
C TYR A 318 77.54 60.83 -17.63
N ARG A 319 76.42 61.51 -17.89
CA ARG A 319 75.21 60.83 -18.37
C ARG A 319 75.44 60.36 -19.80
N THR A 320 75.27 59.08 -20.09
CA THR A 320 75.49 58.53 -21.44
C THR A 320 74.30 57.72 -21.93
N VAL A 321 74.13 57.65 -23.24
CA VAL A 321 73.09 56.85 -23.88
C VAL A 321 73.67 56.09 -25.07
N THR A 322 73.37 54.80 -25.19
CA THR A 322 73.79 54.00 -26.34
C THR A 322 72.91 54.31 -27.55
N VAL A 323 73.39 54.01 -28.77
CA VAL A 323 72.58 54.13 -30.00
C VAL A 323 71.27 53.31 -29.91
N ASN A 324 71.27 52.24 -29.11
CA ASN A 324 70.11 51.37 -28.90
C ASN A 324 69.08 51.94 -27.91
N GLY A 325 69.44 52.96 -27.13
CA GLY A 325 68.54 53.62 -26.18
C GLY A 325 68.73 53.22 -24.72
N ASP A 326 69.83 52.55 -24.36
CA ASP A 326 70.16 52.26 -22.96
C ASP A 326 70.86 53.46 -22.33
N ILE A 327 70.34 53.94 -21.20
CA ILE A 327 70.80 55.14 -20.51
C ILE A 327 71.63 54.74 -19.29
N TYR A 328 72.78 55.37 -19.13
CA TYR A 328 73.65 55.23 -17.97
C TYR A 328 73.77 56.57 -17.27
N GLU A 329 73.22 56.67 -16.07
CA GLU A 329 73.27 57.87 -15.23
C GLU A 329 74.64 58.03 -14.56
N PRO A 330 75.06 59.26 -14.22
CA PRO A 330 76.29 59.49 -13.46
C PRO A 330 76.35 58.63 -12.19
N GLY A 331 77.40 57.82 -12.04
CA GLY A 331 77.54 56.88 -10.90
C GLY A 331 77.13 55.43 -11.19
N GLY A 332 76.81 55.10 -12.44
CA GLY A 332 76.72 53.70 -12.91
C GLY A 332 75.32 53.09 -12.89
N ALA A 333 74.26 53.86 -12.61
CA ALA A 333 72.89 53.36 -12.71
C ALA A 333 72.49 53.21 -14.19
N LEU A 334 71.89 52.06 -14.53
CA LEU A 334 71.47 51.70 -15.89
C LEU A 334 69.95 51.66 -15.98
N GLU A 335 69.39 52.38 -16.94
CA GLU A 335 68.01 52.28 -17.41
C GLU A 335 68.02 51.70 -18.83
N GLY A 336 67.50 50.48 -19.00
CA GLY A 336 67.49 49.77 -20.28
C GLY A 336 66.21 48.95 -20.47
N GLY A 337 65.88 48.63 -21.72
CA GLY A 337 64.65 47.89 -22.06
C GLY A 337 64.08 48.24 -23.43
N TYR A 338 62.86 47.76 -23.71
CA TYR A 338 62.17 48.01 -24.97
C TYR A 338 61.07 49.07 -24.80
N TYR A 339 61.26 50.26 -25.38
CA TYR A 339 60.23 51.31 -25.40
C TYR A 339 59.07 50.89 -26.32
N ARG A 340 57.88 50.71 -25.73
CA ARG A 340 56.65 50.41 -26.49
C ARG A 340 56.13 51.66 -27.19
N ALA A 341 55.65 51.51 -28.42
CA ALA A 341 54.86 52.54 -29.10
C ALA A 341 53.58 52.85 -28.32
N SER A 342 53.12 54.10 -28.37
CA SER A 342 51.83 54.51 -27.80
C SER A 342 50.69 53.71 -28.42
N ILE A 343 49.96 52.97 -27.60
CA ILE A 343 48.81 52.17 -28.01
C ILE A 343 47.59 53.09 -28.08
N ASP A 344 46.78 52.96 -29.13
CA ASP A 344 45.47 53.59 -29.21
C ASP A 344 44.46 52.80 -28.35
N PHE A 345 44.19 53.29 -27.14
CA PHE A 345 43.31 52.64 -26.18
C PHE A 345 41.83 52.63 -26.59
N SER A 346 41.42 53.41 -27.59
CA SER A 346 40.02 53.59 -27.96
C SER A 346 39.40 52.38 -28.69
N ALA A 347 40.22 51.53 -29.31
CA ALA A 347 39.74 50.36 -30.06
C ALA A 347 39.60 49.09 -29.21
N ILE A 348 40.14 49.08 -27.98
CA ILE A 348 40.27 47.88 -27.13
C ILE A 348 39.31 47.93 -25.94
N ILE A 349 38.90 49.12 -25.50
CA ILE A 349 38.16 49.31 -24.25
C ILE A 349 36.66 49.45 -24.54
N PRO A 350 35.81 48.56 -23.99
CA PRO A 350 34.36 48.67 -24.13
C PRO A 350 33.81 49.99 -23.57
N SER A 351 32.73 50.50 -24.17
CA SER A 351 32.08 51.71 -23.68
C SER A 351 31.54 51.55 -22.25
N GLU A 352 31.44 52.64 -21.50
CA GLU A 352 30.87 52.62 -20.14
C GLU A 352 29.45 52.03 -20.10
N SER A 353 28.65 52.32 -21.13
CA SER A 353 27.32 51.75 -21.28
C SER A 353 27.33 50.23 -21.46
N ALA A 354 28.32 49.69 -22.19
CA ALA A 354 28.46 48.24 -22.39
C ALA A 354 28.86 47.55 -21.08
N ILE A 355 29.82 48.11 -20.33
CA ILE A 355 30.24 47.56 -19.03
C ILE A 355 29.09 47.60 -18.03
N LYS A 356 28.35 48.72 -17.93
CA LYS A 356 27.16 48.84 -17.07
C LYS A 356 26.07 47.84 -17.45
N SER A 357 25.77 47.70 -18.75
CA SER A 357 24.74 46.75 -19.22
C SER A 357 25.12 45.31 -18.89
N LEU A 358 26.41 44.96 -19.02
CA LEU A 358 26.91 43.63 -18.66
C LEU A 358 26.83 43.40 -17.15
N ASP A 359 27.22 44.37 -16.32
CA ASP A 359 27.10 44.29 -14.85
C ASP A 359 25.64 44.12 -14.39
N GLU A 360 24.71 44.86 -15.00
CA GLU A 360 23.27 44.71 -14.74
C GLU A 360 22.76 43.32 -15.17
N ALA A 361 23.17 42.82 -16.33
CA ALA A 361 22.81 41.49 -16.80
C ALA A 361 23.37 40.39 -15.88
N VAL A 362 24.62 40.53 -15.41
CA VAL A 362 25.22 39.63 -14.43
C VAL A 362 24.40 39.64 -13.16
N LYS A 363 24.13 40.81 -12.57
CA LYS A 363 23.31 40.95 -11.34
C LYS A 363 21.94 40.31 -11.48
N ALA A 364 21.25 40.53 -12.61
CA ALA A 364 19.96 39.91 -12.89
C ALA A 364 20.07 38.38 -12.94
N LEU A 365 21.10 37.85 -13.60
CA LEU A 365 21.36 36.41 -13.66
C LEU A 365 21.61 35.82 -12.26
N GLN A 366 22.38 36.49 -11.39
CA GLN A 366 22.64 36.01 -10.03
C GLN A 366 21.37 36.01 -9.17
N GLN A 367 20.51 37.02 -9.32
CA GLN A 367 19.20 37.04 -8.65
C GLN A 367 18.30 35.89 -9.13
N HIS A 368 18.33 35.58 -10.43
CA HIS A 368 17.62 34.43 -10.97
C HIS A 368 18.16 33.10 -10.43
N LEU A 369 19.49 32.96 -10.31
CA LEU A 369 20.13 31.78 -9.73
C LEU A 369 19.74 31.59 -8.26
N SER A 370 19.79 32.66 -7.46
CA SER A 370 19.37 32.62 -6.06
C SER A 370 17.90 32.18 -5.89
N LYS A 371 16.99 32.65 -6.75
CA LYS A 371 15.60 32.17 -6.76
C LYS A 371 15.50 30.69 -7.10
N ARG A 372 16.30 30.20 -8.06
CA ARG A 372 16.34 28.78 -8.44
C ARG A 372 16.92 27.90 -7.32
N GLU A 373 17.87 28.40 -6.54
CA GLU A 373 18.38 27.71 -5.34
C GLU A 373 17.28 27.55 -4.29
N ASP A 374 16.41 28.55 -4.12
CA ASP A 374 15.26 28.44 -3.24
C ASP A 374 14.19 27.47 -3.78
N ASP A 375 13.98 27.42 -5.11
CA ASP A 375 13.15 26.38 -5.76
C ASP A 375 13.67 24.96 -5.44
N ILE A 376 15.00 24.76 -5.43
CA ILE A 376 15.61 23.47 -5.07
C ILE A 376 15.30 23.11 -3.62
N LYS A 377 15.49 24.04 -2.66
CA LYS A 377 15.18 23.77 -1.24
C LYS A 377 13.72 23.38 -1.06
N ASN A 378 12.80 24.07 -1.74
CA ASN A 378 11.38 23.72 -1.71
C ASN A 378 11.12 22.31 -2.28
N LEU A 379 11.77 21.94 -3.39
CA LEU A 379 11.68 20.61 -3.96
C LEU A 379 12.28 19.53 -3.04
N GLU A 380 13.38 19.82 -2.34
CA GLU A 380 13.98 18.92 -1.34
C GLU A 380 13.02 18.65 -0.18
N ASP A 381 12.42 19.69 0.38
CA ASP A 381 11.39 19.57 1.42
C ASP A 381 10.20 18.72 0.96
N GLU A 382 9.74 18.93 -0.28
CA GLU A 382 8.67 18.14 -0.88
C GLU A 382 9.07 16.68 -1.12
N ILE A 383 10.31 16.42 -1.55
CA ILE A 383 10.87 15.07 -1.73
C ILE A 383 10.89 14.33 -0.38
N ASP A 384 11.36 14.99 0.68
CA ASP A 384 11.46 14.37 1.99
C ASP A 384 10.09 14.10 2.61
N ARG A 385 9.13 15.03 2.46
CA ARG A 385 7.72 14.79 2.82
C ARG A 385 7.15 13.59 2.06
N THR A 386 7.45 13.48 0.76
CA THR A 386 6.99 12.37 -0.07
C THR A 386 7.60 11.04 0.37
N ARG A 387 8.88 11.02 0.75
CA ARG A 387 9.57 9.83 1.29
C ARG A 387 8.96 9.37 2.62
N VAL A 388 8.63 10.30 3.51
CA VAL A 388 7.93 9.99 4.77
C VAL A 388 6.56 9.36 4.49
N GLU A 389 5.80 9.90 3.53
CA GLU A 389 4.50 9.33 3.16
C GLU A 389 4.63 7.93 2.55
N ILE A 390 5.63 7.70 1.69
CA ILE A 390 5.95 6.36 1.16
C ILE A 390 6.25 5.36 2.29
N ALA A 391 7.05 5.75 3.28
CA ALA A 391 7.38 4.91 4.42
C ALA A 391 6.12 4.56 5.23
N ARG A 392 5.26 5.56 5.50
CA ARG A 392 3.99 5.38 6.21
C ARG A 392 3.04 4.43 5.47
N LEU A 393 2.86 4.61 4.16
CA LEU A 393 2.02 3.74 3.34
C LEU A 393 2.58 2.31 3.27
N SER A 394 3.90 2.17 3.16
CA SER A 394 4.57 0.87 3.17
C SER A 394 4.34 0.12 4.48
N GLU A 395 4.43 0.81 5.62
CA GLU A 395 4.13 0.23 6.94
C GLU A 395 2.65 -0.16 7.08
N ALA A 396 1.74 0.68 6.57
CA ALA A 396 0.31 0.39 6.54
C ALA A 396 0.01 -0.88 5.70
N ILE A 397 0.64 -1.03 4.53
CA ILE A 397 0.52 -2.22 3.68
C ILE A 397 1.01 -3.47 4.42
N VAL A 398 2.18 -3.40 5.08
CA VAL A 398 2.71 -4.53 5.87
C VAL A 398 1.76 -4.92 7.00
N THR A 399 1.13 -3.94 7.65
CA THR A 399 0.14 -4.18 8.71
C THR A 399 -1.11 -4.87 8.14
N ILE A 400 -1.61 -4.41 7.00
CA ILE A 400 -2.75 -5.02 6.31
C ILE A 400 -2.40 -6.45 5.85
N ASP A 401 -1.20 -6.70 5.32
CA ASP A 401 -0.71 -8.04 4.94
C ASP A 401 -0.75 -9.01 6.13
N ARG A 402 -0.31 -8.56 7.32
CA ARG A 402 -0.36 -9.36 8.56
C ARG A 402 -1.80 -9.69 8.95
N GLU A 403 -2.71 -8.72 8.88
CA GLU A 403 -4.12 -8.94 9.20
C GLU A 403 -4.80 -9.87 8.18
N ILE A 404 -4.54 -9.71 6.88
CA ILE A 404 -5.00 -10.63 5.83
C ILE A 404 -4.53 -12.06 6.14
N ALA A 405 -3.25 -12.25 6.48
CA ALA A 405 -2.72 -13.57 6.82
C ALA A 405 -3.39 -14.15 8.08
N ARG A 406 -3.70 -13.31 9.07
CA ARG A 406 -4.43 -13.70 10.28
C ARG A 406 -5.85 -14.14 9.96
N VAL A 407 -6.59 -13.37 9.17
CA VAL A 407 -7.96 -13.68 8.75
C VAL A 407 -7.99 -14.95 7.90
N LYS A 408 -7.07 -15.12 6.94
CA LYS A 408 -6.93 -16.35 6.14
C LYS A 408 -6.73 -17.60 7.02
N ARG A 409 -5.87 -17.51 8.05
CA ARG A 409 -5.71 -18.60 9.03
C ARG A 409 -6.99 -18.87 9.83
N SER A 410 -7.72 -17.82 10.20
CA SER A 410 -9.01 -17.95 10.89
C SER A 410 -10.03 -18.68 10.02
N ILE A 411 -10.20 -18.26 8.77
CA ILE A 411 -11.05 -18.91 7.75
C ILE A 411 -10.70 -20.40 7.63
N GLN A 412 -9.42 -20.74 7.50
CA GLN A 412 -9.00 -22.14 7.36
C GLN A 412 -9.32 -22.99 8.60
N ARG A 413 -9.17 -22.43 9.81
CA ARG A 413 -9.56 -23.10 11.06
C ARG A 413 -11.07 -23.31 11.11
N THR A 414 -11.86 -22.28 10.79
CA THR A 414 -13.33 -22.35 10.78
C THR A 414 -13.83 -23.38 9.76
N LYS A 415 -13.30 -23.37 8.53
CA LYS A 415 -13.61 -24.41 7.52
C LYS A 415 -13.28 -25.82 8.01
N SER A 416 -12.16 -26.00 8.71
CA SER A 416 -11.78 -27.29 9.29
C SER A 416 -12.72 -27.73 10.41
N ASN A 417 -13.19 -26.80 11.24
CA ASN A 417 -14.16 -27.06 12.30
C ASN A 417 -15.52 -27.47 11.72
N ILE A 418 -15.99 -26.77 10.69
CA ILE A 418 -17.24 -27.12 9.98
C ILE A 418 -17.13 -28.55 9.43
N LYS A 419 -16.06 -28.88 8.70
CA LYS A 419 -15.84 -30.24 8.17
C LYS A 419 -15.86 -31.32 9.26
N ARG A 420 -15.25 -31.05 10.43
CA ARG A 420 -15.27 -31.98 11.57
C ARG A 420 -16.69 -32.16 12.13
N ILE A 421 -17.45 -31.08 12.25
CA ILE A 421 -18.84 -31.13 12.72
C ILE A 421 -19.70 -31.91 11.71
N GLU A 422 -19.56 -31.66 10.41
CA GLU A 422 -20.27 -32.38 9.35
C GLU A 422 -19.99 -33.88 9.35
N ALA A 423 -18.73 -34.27 9.59
CA ALA A 423 -18.37 -35.68 9.71
C ALA A 423 -19.04 -36.32 10.94
N ASN A 424 -19.13 -35.58 12.05
CA ASN A 424 -19.76 -36.04 13.29
C ASN A 424 -21.29 -36.11 13.18
N THR A 425 -21.94 -35.13 12.57
CA THR A 425 -23.40 -35.17 12.33
C THR A 425 -23.76 -36.35 11.44
N LYS A 426 -23.03 -36.58 10.33
CA LYS A 426 -23.25 -37.75 9.46
C LYS A 426 -23.10 -39.09 10.19
N LYS A 427 -22.14 -39.21 11.10
CA LYS A 427 -21.98 -40.42 11.93
C LYS A 427 -23.17 -40.60 12.87
N LEU A 428 -23.57 -39.54 13.55
CA LEU A 428 -24.67 -39.56 14.51
C LEU A 428 -26.02 -39.85 13.85
N GLU A 429 -26.26 -39.29 12.65
CA GLU A 429 -27.43 -39.59 11.83
C GLU A 429 -27.51 -41.08 11.47
N LYS A 430 -26.39 -41.68 11.04
CA LYS A 430 -26.33 -43.13 10.76
C LYS A 430 -26.62 -43.97 12.01
N GLU A 431 -26.08 -43.59 13.16
CA GLU A 431 -26.35 -44.30 14.41
C GLU A 431 -27.83 -44.21 14.83
N ILE A 432 -28.44 -43.03 14.69
CA ILE A 432 -29.87 -42.83 14.94
C ILE A 432 -30.70 -43.71 14.00
N GLU A 433 -30.34 -43.78 12.73
CA GLU A 433 -31.06 -44.60 11.74
C GLU A 433 -31.00 -46.10 12.08
N ILE A 434 -29.82 -46.59 12.48
CA ILE A 434 -29.66 -47.98 12.95
C ILE A 434 -30.54 -48.25 14.19
N GLU A 435 -30.60 -47.32 15.15
CA GLU A 435 -31.44 -47.46 16.34
C GLU A 435 -32.94 -47.39 16.02
N LYS A 436 -33.36 -46.54 15.06
CA LYS A 436 -34.73 -46.49 14.56
C LYS A 436 -35.14 -47.81 13.91
N ALA A 437 -34.26 -48.43 13.12
CA ALA A 437 -34.49 -49.76 12.56
C ALA A 437 -34.65 -50.83 13.65
N LYS A 438 -33.83 -50.80 14.72
CA LYS A 438 -33.99 -51.69 15.88
C LYS A 438 -35.35 -51.51 16.56
N ILE A 439 -35.82 -50.28 16.75
CA ILE A 439 -37.17 -50.01 17.29
C ILE A 439 -38.24 -50.61 16.39
N TRP A 440 -38.10 -50.48 15.07
CA TRP A 440 -39.06 -51.05 14.12
C TRP A 440 -39.13 -52.57 14.25
N ASN A 441 -37.99 -53.26 14.33
CA ASN A 441 -37.93 -54.70 14.58
C ASN A 441 -38.58 -55.09 15.91
N CYS A 442 -38.26 -54.39 17.01
CA CYS A 442 -38.89 -54.64 18.32
C CYS A 442 -40.41 -54.41 18.29
N LYS A 443 -40.90 -53.42 17.53
CA LYS A 443 -42.34 -53.19 17.33
C LYS A 443 -42.99 -54.34 16.56
N ALA A 444 -42.36 -54.81 15.49
CA ALA A 444 -42.84 -55.94 14.70
C ALA A 444 -42.94 -57.21 15.57
N GLU A 445 -41.87 -57.57 16.28
CA GLU A 445 -41.84 -58.72 17.19
C GLU A 445 -42.92 -58.61 18.28
N LYS A 446 -43.03 -57.44 18.91
CA LYS A 446 -44.08 -57.16 19.89
C LYS A 446 -45.49 -57.35 19.33
N SER A 447 -45.73 -56.96 18.07
CA SER A 447 -47.05 -57.12 17.43
C SER A 447 -47.41 -58.59 17.21
N VAL A 448 -46.42 -59.43 16.88
CA VAL A 448 -46.59 -60.88 16.72
C VAL A 448 -46.92 -61.51 18.08
N ILE A 449 -46.11 -61.23 19.10
CA ILE A 449 -46.33 -61.76 20.46
C ILE A 449 -47.69 -61.34 21.02
N ILE A 450 -48.13 -60.09 20.78
CA ILE A 450 -49.46 -59.64 21.20
C ILE A 450 -50.57 -60.43 20.51
N LYS A 451 -50.43 -60.75 19.21
CA LYS A 451 -51.40 -61.60 18.50
C LYS A 451 -51.42 -63.01 19.07
N GLU A 452 -50.26 -63.59 19.37
CA GLU A 452 -50.15 -64.91 19.99
C GLU A 452 -50.78 -64.94 21.39
N ILE A 453 -50.49 -63.94 22.24
CA ILE A 453 -51.11 -63.80 23.55
C ILE A 453 -52.63 -63.76 23.43
N LYS A 454 -53.19 -62.99 22.48
CA LYS A 454 -54.64 -62.94 22.26
C LYS A 454 -55.23 -64.28 21.83
N LYS A 455 -54.55 -65.02 20.95
CA LYS A 455 -54.97 -66.36 20.52
C LYS A 455 -54.97 -67.33 21.70
N LEU A 456 -53.86 -67.40 22.42
CA LEU A 456 -53.70 -68.24 23.62
C LEU A 456 -54.70 -67.88 24.72
N GLN A 457 -55.03 -66.59 24.90
CA GLN A 457 -56.07 -66.15 25.84
C GLN A 457 -57.47 -66.62 25.42
N ALA A 458 -57.79 -66.60 24.12
CA ALA A 458 -59.06 -67.10 23.61
C ALA A 458 -59.15 -68.63 23.75
N GLU A 459 -58.08 -69.36 23.42
CA GLU A 459 -57.97 -70.81 23.61
C GLU A 459 -58.07 -71.19 25.10
N LEU A 460 -57.40 -70.45 25.99
CA LEU A 460 -57.48 -70.64 27.43
C LEU A 460 -58.90 -70.40 27.95
N ALA A 461 -59.61 -69.39 27.45
CA ALA A 461 -60.98 -69.10 27.84
C ALA A 461 -61.95 -70.22 27.42
N ASP A 462 -61.78 -70.78 26.21
CA ASP A 462 -62.56 -71.92 25.72
C ASP A 462 -62.28 -73.19 26.53
N LEU A 463 -60.99 -73.51 26.75
CA LEU A 463 -60.59 -74.67 27.53
C LEU A 463 -61.03 -74.56 29.00
N ARG A 464 -60.99 -73.37 29.60
CA ARG A 464 -61.51 -73.16 30.96
C ARG A 464 -63.01 -73.38 31.05
N LYS A 465 -63.80 -72.99 30.04
CA LYS A 465 -65.24 -73.30 30.02
C LYS A 465 -65.51 -74.81 29.95
N LYS A 466 -64.73 -75.53 29.13
CA LYS A 466 -64.81 -76.99 28.95
C LYS A 466 -64.27 -77.77 30.15
N ALA A 467 -63.36 -77.18 30.93
CA ALA A 467 -62.74 -77.81 32.09
C ALA A 467 -63.29 -77.31 33.43
N ASP A 468 -64.37 -76.51 33.43
CA ASP A 468 -65.01 -75.99 34.64
C ASP A 468 -65.89 -77.10 35.27
N PRO A 469 -65.52 -77.63 36.45
CA PRO A 469 -66.29 -78.67 37.11
C PRO A 469 -67.73 -78.23 37.41
N ALA A 470 -67.97 -76.93 37.61
CA ALA A 470 -69.31 -76.41 37.87
C ALA A 470 -70.22 -76.48 36.63
N ASN A 471 -69.66 -76.30 35.42
CA ASN A 471 -70.42 -76.48 34.18
C ASN A 471 -70.75 -77.96 33.95
N ILE A 472 -69.79 -78.85 34.21
CA ILE A 472 -69.98 -80.30 34.07
C ILE A 472 -71.03 -80.79 35.09
N GLN A 473 -70.95 -80.33 36.35
CA GLN A 473 -71.95 -80.61 37.39
C GLN A 473 -73.32 -80.03 37.04
N ALA A 474 -73.40 -78.83 36.48
CA ALA A 474 -74.67 -78.26 36.04
C ALA A 474 -75.31 -79.07 34.90
N MET A 475 -74.51 -79.66 34.02
CA MET A 475 -74.98 -80.59 32.98
C MET A 475 -75.44 -81.92 33.58
N GLU A 476 -74.74 -82.45 34.58
CA GLU A 476 -75.16 -83.63 35.34
C GLU A 476 -76.46 -83.41 36.10
N ILE A 477 -76.63 -82.27 36.78
CA ILE A 477 -77.89 -81.93 37.46
C ILE A 477 -79.04 -81.82 36.47
N LYS A 478 -78.82 -81.24 35.27
CA LYS A 478 -79.84 -81.23 34.21
C LYS A 478 -80.15 -82.63 33.71
N ARG A 479 -79.15 -83.48 33.55
CA ARG A 479 -79.30 -84.88 33.18
C ARG A 479 -80.10 -85.66 34.24
N GLU A 480 -79.81 -85.47 35.52
CA GLU A 480 -80.56 -86.10 36.63
C GLU A 480 -82.02 -85.66 36.64
N LYS A 481 -82.29 -84.36 36.45
CA LYS A 481 -83.67 -83.87 36.32
C LYS A 481 -84.39 -84.48 35.12
N LEU A 482 -83.73 -84.60 33.97
CA LEU A 482 -84.30 -85.28 32.80
C LEU A 482 -84.55 -86.77 33.08
N ALA A 483 -83.67 -87.44 33.83
CA ALA A 483 -83.86 -88.83 34.24
C ALA A 483 -85.07 -88.98 35.17
N GLU A 484 -85.25 -88.09 36.16
CA GLU A 484 -86.43 -88.04 37.02
C GLU A 484 -87.72 -87.78 36.22
N GLU A 485 -87.68 -86.84 35.27
CA GLU A 485 -88.80 -86.56 34.38
C GLU A 485 -89.14 -87.76 33.47
N ILE A 486 -88.14 -88.48 32.97
CA ILE A 486 -88.35 -89.72 32.20
C ILE A 486 -88.95 -90.81 33.10
N ILE A 487 -88.50 -90.96 34.34
CA ILE A 487 -89.04 -91.95 35.30
C ILE A 487 -90.50 -91.63 35.60
N THR A 488 -90.85 -90.37 35.89
CA THR A 488 -92.23 -89.97 36.15
C THR A 488 -93.13 -90.13 34.92
N LEU A 489 -92.63 -89.83 33.72
CA LEU A 489 -93.35 -90.08 32.46
C LEU A 489 -93.53 -91.58 32.21
N ARG A 490 -92.54 -92.43 32.52
CA ARG A 490 -92.65 -93.90 32.44
C ARG A 490 -93.65 -94.46 33.47
N GLN A 491 -93.70 -93.91 34.68
CA GLN A 491 -94.70 -94.29 35.69
C GLN A 491 -96.13 -93.91 35.22
N LYS A 492 -96.30 -92.71 34.66
CA LYS A 492 -97.57 -92.28 34.04
C LYS A 492 -97.97 -93.19 32.86
N LEU A 493 -97.01 -93.58 32.03
CA LEU A 493 -97.22 -94.53 30.94
C LEU A 493 -97.63 -95.92 31.50
N GLY A 494 -97.02 -96.36 32.60
CA GLY A 494 -97.37 -97.60 33.30
C GLY A 494 -98.78 -97.60 33.88
N THR A 495 -99.25 -96.47 34.43
CA THR A 495 -100.64 -96.32 34.90
C THR A 495 -101.68 -96.28 33.78
N ILE A 496 -101.26 -95.98 32.54
CA ILE A 496 -102.11 -96.02 31.34
C ILE A 496 -102.17 -97.45 30.75
N GLN A 497 -101.18 -98.29 31.06
CA GLN A 497 -101.09 -99.68 30.63
C GLN A 497 -101.86 -100.66 31.53
N THR A 498 -101.99 -100.35 32.83
CA THR A 498 -102.85 -101.05 33.80
C THR A 498 -104.28 -100.57 33.73
#